data_AF-A0A832E6Z4-F1
#
_entry.id   AF-A0A832E6Z4-F1
#
_cell.length_a   1.000
_cell.length_b   1.000
_cell.length_c   1.000
_cell.angle_alpha   90.00
_cell.angle_beta   90.00
_cell.angle_gamma   90.00
#
_symmetry.space_group_name_H-M   'P 1'
#
loop_
_entity.id
_entity.type
_entity.pdbx_description
1 polymer ?
#
loop_
_entity_poly.entity_id
_entity_poly.type
_entity_poly.pdbx_seq_one_letter_code
_entity_poly.pdbx_strand_id
1 'polypeptide(L)'
;MASLKLRSNAFLKPTPAGVFYAVSEVVDTPPRRLLNNLLGCSQTPEVTEKLLNVLCENENLDQSLRLLHRLHSLRWVQGLDSPLLMSNDSLEEILPGLLFNLTENGKALLADAQGFYLATAGFAHETAEELAALSADVLKLQDRHAGLLLNNLNIGSQAWGVVDASGNSRLGIWPLHIGKHRFALVMTGIPHFNHPNFVHLVWTIATRYAPFKTQI
;
A
#
# COMPACT_ATOMS: atom_id res chain seq x y z
N MET A 1 0.35 23.74 -25.74
CA MET A 1 0.50 22.78 -24.63
C MET A 1 1.81 22.04 -24.83
N ALA A 2 2.66 21.91 -23.80
CA ALA A 2 3.93 21.21 -23.94
C ALA A 2 3.68 19.72 -24.21
N SER A 3 4.36 19.15 -25.21
CA SER A 3 4.32 17.71 -25.50
C SER A 3 5.08 16.96 -24.41
N LEU A 4 4.38 16.12 -23.65
CA LEU A 4 4.99 15.22 -22.66
C LEU A 4 5.70 14.09 -23.39
N LYS A 5 6.90 13.74 -22.93
CA LYS A 5 7.69 12.60 -23.44
C LYS A 5 8.26 11.79 -22.28
N LEU A 6 8.38 10.49 -22.49
CA LEU A 6 9.03 9.60 -21.53
C LEU A 6 10.54 9.75 -21.60
N ARG A 7 11.19 9.61 -20.43
CA ARG A 7 12.64 9.48 -20.37
C ARG A 7 13.01 8.04 -20.75
N SER A 8 13.93 7.87 -21.69
CA SER A 8 14.49 6.56 -22.05
C SER A 8 15.26 5.95 -20.86
N ASN A 9 15.30 4.62 -20.78
CA ASN A 9 16.04 3.85 -19.76
C ASN A 9 15.72 4.30 -18.32
N ALA A 10 14.43 4.41 -18.00
CA ALA A 10 13.97 4.76 -16.67
C ALA A 10 12.98 3.69 -16.18
N PHE A 11 13.11 3.28 -14.92
CA PHE A 11 12.23 2.29 -14.30
C PHE A 11 11.30 2.98 -13.30
N LEU A 12 10.02 2.59 -13.25
CA LEU A 12 9.04 3.26 -12.40
C LEU A 12 8.90 2.57 -11.06
N LYS A 13 8.90 3.37 -9.99
CA LYS A 13 8.62 2.90 -8.64
C LYS A 13 7.68 3.86 -7.91
N PRO A 14 6.65 3.36 -7.20
CA PRO A 14 5.89 4.17 -6.26
C PRO A 14 6.75 4.67 -5.09
N THR A 15 6.55 5.92 -4.68
CA THR A 15 7.14 6.45 -3.44
C THR A 15 6.31 5.99 -2.22
N PRO A 16 6.79 6.16 -0.97
CA PRO A 16 5.98 5.82 0.20
C PRO A 16 4.60 6.51 0.23
N ALA A 17 4.53 7.78 -0.19
CA ALA A 17 3.26 8.50 -0.31
C ALA A 17 2.34 7.90 -1.39
N GLY A 18 2.90 7.53 -2.55
CA GLY A 18 2.15 6.85 -3.60
C GLY A 18 1.65 5.47 -3.18
N VAL A 19 2.49 4.69 -2.49
CA VAL A 19 2.11 3.40 -1.92
C VAL A 19 0.97 3.55 -0.92
N PHE A 20 1.11 4.47 0.04
CA PHE A 20 0.07 4.72 1.01
C PHE A 20 -1.24 5.06 0.30
N TYR A 21 -1.23 6.04 -0.60
CA TYR A 21 -2.41 6.42 -1.38
C TYR A 21 -3.06 5.24 -2.14
N ALA A 22 -2.25 4.35 -2.72
CA ALA A 22 -2.71 3.22 -3.53
C ALA A 22 -3.53 2.19 -2.74
N VAL A 23 -3.12 1.91 -1.49
CA VAL A 23 -3.73 0.84 -0.66
C VAL A 23 -4.66 1.36 0.42
N SER A 24 -4.68 2.66 0.65
CA SER A 24 -5.45 3.30 1.71
C SER A 24 -6.97 3.08 1.53
N GLU A 25 -7.50 3.19 0.31
CA GLU A 25 -8.94 3.06 0.02
C GLU A 25 -9.25 2.00 -1.03
N VAL A 26 -10.46 1.44 -0.95
CA VAL A 26 -11.02 0.51 -1.95
C VAL A 26 -11.46 1.21 -3.25
N VAL A 27 -11.60 2.54 -3.25
CA VAL A 27 -12.17 3.28 -4.39
C VAL A 27 -11.23 3.19 -5.59
N ASP A 28 -11.74 2.57 -6.65
CA ASP A 28 -11.02 2.40 -7.89
C ASP A 28 -10.92 3.71 -8.69
N THR A 29 -9.72 4.26 -8.80
CA THR A 29 -9.43 5.49 -9.54
C THR A 29 -8.25 5.28 -10.47
N PRO A 30 -8.13 6.00 -11.60
CA PRO A 30 -6.99 5.84 -12.51
C PRO A 30 -5.61 5.97 -11.84
N PRO A 31 -5.37 6.93 -10.92
CA PRO A 31 -4.16 6.97 -10.10
C PRO A 31 -3.89 5.69 -9.30
N ARG A 32 -4.91 5.15 -8.61
CA ARG A 32 -4.76 3.93 -7.80
C ARG A 32 -4.55 2.70 -8.66
N ARG A 33 -5.25 2.55 -9.79
CA ARG A 33 -5.02 1.44 -10.73
C ARG A 33 -3.57 1.41 -11.19
N LEU A 34 -3.05 2.54 -11.66
CA LEU A 34 -1.65 2.63 -12.10
C LEU A 34 -0.69 2.23 -10.98
N LEU A 35 -0.87 2.77 -9.77
CA LEU A 35 0.01 2.47 -8.63
C LEU A 35 -0.09 1.00 -8.18
N ASN A 36 -1.30 0.44 -8.13
CA ASN A 36 -1.51 -0.98 -7.79
C ASN A 36 -0.95 -1.92 -8.86
N ASN A 37 -1.10 -1.56 -10.14
CA ASN A 37 -0.48 -2.31 -11.24
C ASN A 37 1.05 -2.29 -11.15
N LEU A 38 1.65 -1.14 -10.80
CA LEU A 38 3.09 -1.06 -10.51
C LEU A 38 3.52 -1.93 -9.32
N LEU A 39 2.73 -1.92 -8.23
CA LEU A 39 2.97 -2.75 -7.05
C LEU A 39 2.76 -4.25 -7.31
N GLY A 40 2.01 -4.61 -8.35
CA GLY A 40 1.84 -6.01 -8.75
C GLY A 40 3.00 -6.57 -9.57
N CYS A 41 3.92 -5.73 -10.08
CA CYS A 41 5.05 -6.17 -10.89
C CYS A 41 6.13 -6.85 -10.03
N SER A 42 6.69 -7.97 -10.46
CA SER A 42 7.80 -8.65 -9.76
C SER A 42 9.13 -7.90 -9.83
N GLN A 43 9.22 -6.87 -10.67
CA GLN A 43 10.34 -5.95 -10.77
C GLN A 43 9.82 -4.56 -11.13
N THR A 44 10.55 -3.50 -10.77
CA THR A 44 10.20 -2.15 -11.24
C THR A 44 10.33 -2.12 -12.76
N PRO A 45 9.26 -1.86 -13.51
CA PRO A 45 9.28 -2.04 -14.95
C PRO A 45 9.86 -0.82 -15.66
N GLU A 46 10.48 -1.04 -16.82
CA GLU A 46 10.97 0.04 -17.67
C GLU A 46 9.78 0.81 -18.28
N VAL A 47 9.80 2.14 -18.17
CA VAL A 47 8.69 2.98 -18.63
C VAL A 47 8.75 3.15 -20.14
N THR A 48 7.96 2.34 -20.84
CA THR A 48 7.71 2.45 -22.28
C THR A 48 6.28 2.94 -22.52
N GLU A 49 6.01 3.53 -23.70
CA GLU A 49 4.65 3.94 -24.08
C GLU A 49 3.68 2.75 -24.09
N LYS A 50 4.14 1.59 -24.59
CA LYS A 50 3.38 0.34 -24.58
C LYS A 50 3.01 -0.06 -23.15
N LEU A 51 4.00 -0.16 -22.25
CA LEU A 51 3.75 -0.53 -20.87
C LEU A 51 2.83 0.47 -20.18
N LEU A 52 3.05 1.78 -20.39
CA LEU A 52 2.27 2.81 -19.72
C LEU A 52 0.78 2.72 -20.08
N ASN A 53 0.45 2.41 -21.34
CA ASN A 53 -0.95 2.18 -21.73
C ASN A 53 -1.55 0.93 -21.06
N VAL A 54 -0.78 -0.15 -20.93
CA VAL A 54 -1.23 -1.35 -20.21
C VAL A 54 -1.45 -1.04 -18.72
N LEU A 55 -0.52 -0.34 -18.06
CA LEU A 55 -0.63 0.03 -16.64
C LEU A 55 -1.83 0.95 -16.35
N CYS A 56 -2.16 1.84 -17.29
CA CYS A 56 -3.27 2.78 -17.16
C CYS A 56 -4.63 2.19 -17.56
N GLU A 57 -4.65 1.00 -18.19
CA GLU A 57 -5.86 0.40 -18.77
C GLU A 57 -6.61 1.34 -19.74
N ASN A 58 -5.89 2.29 -20.36
CA ASN A 58 -6.46 3.34 -21.21
C ASN A 58 -5.81 3.31 -22.61
N GLU A 59 -6.63 3.34 -23.66
CA GLU A 59 -6.16 3.25 -25.05
C GLU A 59 -5.50 4.55 -25.57
N ASN A 60 -5.63 5.68 -24.86
CA ASN A 60 -5.08 6.98 -25.27
C ASN A 60 -3.77 7.32 -24.53
N LEU A 61 -2.65 7.32 -25.27
CA LEU A 61 -1.32 7.62 -24.76
C LEU A 61 -1.19 9.02 -24.11
N ASP A 62 -1.82 10.06 -24.66
CA ASP A 62 -1.72 11.43 -24.11
C ASP A 62 -2.32 11.50 -22.71
N GLN A 63 -3.43 10.80 -22.47
CA GLN A 63 -4.06 10.71 -21.16
C GLN A 63 -3.18 9.95 -20.17
N SER A 64 -2.60 8.82 -20.61
CA SER A 64 -1.67 8.03 -19.79
C SER A 64 -0.42 8.85 -19.40
N LEU A 65 0.13 9.64 -20.32
CA LEU A 65 1.26 10.55 -20.05
C LEU A 65 0.88 11.66 -19.07
N ARG A 66 -0.29 12.28 -19.23
CA ARG A 66 -0.79 13.30 -18.29
C ARG A 66 -1.01 12.73 -16.90
N LEU A 67 -1.55 11.52 -16.80
CA LEU A 67 -1.74 10.83 -15.53
C LEU A 67 -0.38 10.59 -14.86
N LEU A 68 0.58 10.00 -15.57
CA LEU A 68 1.92 9.77 -15.04
C LEU A 68 2.60 11.07 -14.59
N HIS A 69 2.52 12.12 -15.42
CA HIS A 69 3.05 13.43 -15.07
C HIS A 69 2.41 14.00 -13.80
N ARG A 70 1.09 13.84 -13.63
CA ARG A 70 0.38 14.22 -12.41
C ARG A 70 0.91 13.45 -11.20
N LEU A 71 1.02 12.11 -11.27
CA LEU A 71 1.55 11.31 -10.15
C LEU A 71 2.99 11.71 -9.80
N HIS A 72 3.81 12.01 -10.81
CA HIS A 72 5.18 12.49 -10.61
C HIS A 72 5.19 13.87 -9.93
N SER A 73 4.33 14.80 -10.35
CA SER A 73 4.20 16.13 -9.71
C SER A 73 3.73 16.06 -8.25
N LEU A 74 2.91 15.06 -7.92
CA LEU A 74 2.46 14.76 -6.56
C LEU A 74 3.49 13.97 -5.74
N ARG A 75 4.66 13.65 -6.34
CA ARG A 75 5.71 12.81 -5.75
C ARG A 75 5.21 11.42 -5.34
N TRP A 76 4.22 10.87 -6.04
CA TRP A 76 3.70 9.52 -5.78
C TRP A 76 4.47 8.44 -6.54
N VAL A 77 5.17 8.81 -7.60
CA VAL A 77 6.05 7.92 -8.35
C VAL A 77 7.41 8.58 -8.56
N GLN A 78 8.44 7.76 -8.72
CA GLN A 78 9.80 8.17 -9.03
C GLN A 78 10.38 7.28 -10.13
N GLY A 79 11.26 7.86 -10.95
CA GLY A 79 12.09 7.12 -11.90
C GLY A 79 13.36 6.62 -11.23
N LEU A 80 13.78 5.41 -11.59
CA LEU A 80 15.05 4.79 -11.19
C LEU A 80 15.92 4.59 -12.43
N ASP A 81 17.24 4.58 -12.23
CA ASP A 81 18.22 4.35 -13.30
C ASP A 81 18.46 2.86 -13.59
N SER A 82 18.10 1.98 -12.65
CA SER A 82 18.21 0.52 -12.78
C SER A 82 16.96 -0.18 -12.22
N PRO A 83 16.61 -1.38 -12.70
CA PRO A 83 15.49 -2.11 -12.17
C PRO A 83 15.79 -2.59 -10.74
N LEU A 84 14.78 -2.58 -9.89
CA LEU A 84 14.77 -3.31 -8.63
C LEU A 84 13.95 -4.58 -8.80
N LEU A 85 14.48 -5.69 -8.29
CA LEU A 85 13.81 -6.97 -8.30
C LEU A 85 13.12 -7.20 -6.95
N MET A 86 11.97 -7.87 -6.99
CA MET A 86 11.37 -8.35 -5.77
C MET A 86 12.02 -9.64 -5.29
N SER A 87 12.21 -9.75 -3.98
CA SER A 87 12.77 -10.97 -3.39
C SER A 87 11.80 -12.13 -3.59
N ASN A 88 12.37 -13.31 -3.77
CA ASN A 88 11.61 -14.57 -3.88
C ASN A 88 11.42 -15.27 -2.54
N ASP A 89 11.99 -14.74 -1.45
CA ASP A 89 11.88 -15.37 -0.13
C ASP A 89 10.41 -15.48 0.33
N SER A 90 10.20 -16.33 1.32
CA SER A 90 8.86 -16.57 1.87
C SER A 90 8.33 -15.34 2.62
N LEU A 91 7.00 -15.24 2.75
CA LEU A 91 6.39 -14.14 3.49
C LEU A 91 6.79 -14.22 4.97
N GLU A 92 6.85 -15.43 5.51
CA GLU A 92 7.24 -15.75 6.88
C GLU A 92 8.66 -15.25 7.21
N GLU A 93 9.57 -15.27 6.24
CA GLU A 93 10.95 -14.79 6.39
C GLU A 93 11.06 -13.26 6.29
N ILE A 94 10.40 -12.64 5.30
CA ILE A 94 10.59 -11.21 5.00
C ILE A 94 9.76 -10.31 5.92
N LEU A 95 8.49 -10.67 6.14
CA LEU A 95 7.52 -9.75 6.76
C LEU A 95 7.89 -9.32 8.18
N PRO A 96 8.38 -10.18 9.10
CA PRO A 96 8.72 -9.75 10.46
C PRO A 96 9.76 -8.63 10.49
N GLY A 97 10.80 -8.71 9.65
CA GLY A 97 11.84 -7.68 9.57
C GLY A 97 11.31 -6.36 9.01
N LEU A 98 10.40 -6.41 8.03
CA LEU A 98 9.75 -5.20 7.52
C LEU A 98 8.86 -4.56 8.58
N LEU A 99 8.01 -5.35 9.23
CA LEU A 99 7.07 -4.92 10.27
C LEU A 99 7.78 -4.26 11.47
N PHE A 100 8.88 -4.85 11.93
CA PHE A 100 9.68 -4.31 13.03
C PHE A 100 10.10 -2.85 12.78
N ASN A 101 10.38 -2.50 11.52
CA ASN A 101 10.86 -1.17 11.16
C ASN A 101 9.75 -0.16 10.85
N LEU A 102 8.47 -0.55 10.93
CA LEU A 102 7.33 0.34 10.63
C LEU A 102 6.88 1.19 11.80
N THR A 103 7.48 1.03 12.97
CA THR A 103 7.16 1.77 14.19
C THR A 103 8.43 1.92 15.01
N GLU A 104 8.54 2.99 15.79
CA GLU A 104 9.64 3.19 16.73
C GLU A 104 9.74 2.12 17.82
N ASN A 105 8.64 1.40 18.11
CA ASN A 105 8.59 0.41 19.19
C ASN A 105 8.84 -1.03 18.72
N GLY A 106 9.02 -1.27 17.41
CA GLY A 106 9.24 -2.61 16.86
C GLY A 106 8.04 -3.56 16.97
N LYS A 107 6.86 -3.05 17.32
CA LYS A 107 5.64 -3.82 17.61
C LYS A 107 4.56 -3.59 16.55
N ALA A 108 4.50 -4.50 15.59
CA ALA A 108 3.54 -4.45 14.50
C ALA A 108 3.15 -5.86 14.06
N LEU A 109 1.95 -6.02 13.50
CA LEU A 109 1.51 -7.24 12.84
C LEU A 109 0.70 -6.90 11.58
N LEU A 110 0.67 -7.85 10.66
CA LEU A 110 -0.19 -7.80 9.48
C LEU A 110 -1.19 -8.95 9.59
N ALA A 111 -2.48 -8.64 9.49
CA ALA A 111 -3.56 -9.62 9.50
C ALA A 111 -4.47 -9.52 8.27
N ASP A 112 -5.16 -10.61 7.96
CA ASP A 112 -6.20 -10.65 6.94
C ASP A 112 -7.54 -10.10 7.47
N ALA A 113 -8.55 -10.07 6.61
CA ALA A 113 -9.89 -9.60 6.95
C ALA A 113 -10.67 -10.55 7.88
N GLN A 114 -10.17 -11.78 8.06
CA GLN A 114 -10.79 -12.82 8.90
C GLN A 114 -10.25 -12.79 10.33
N GLY A 115 -9.16 -12.05 10.58
CA GLY A 115 -8.55 -11.92 11.89
C GLY A 115 -7.41 -12.91 12.12
N PHE A 116 -6.84 -13.49 11.06
CA PHE A 116 -5.61 -14.27 11.15
C PHE A 116 -4.42 -13.38 10.79
N TYR A 117 -3.40 -13.36 11.65
CA TYR A 117 -2.17 -12.63 11.34
C TYR A 117 -1.28 -13.46 10.39
N LEU A 118 -0.75 -12.82 9.36
CA LEU A 118 0.22 -13.39 8.42
C LEU A 118 1.64 -13.35 9.01
N ALA A 119 1.97 -12.23 9.67
CA ALA A 119 3.26 -12.03 10.31
C ALA A 119 3.15 -11.03 11.47
N THR A 120 4.06 -11.14 12.42
CA THR A 120 4.15 -10.26 13.59
C THR A 120 5.61 -9.95 13.92
N ALA A 121 5.83 -8.78 14.48
CA ALA A 121 7.09 -8.32 15.04
C ALA A 121 6.83 -7.72 16.43
N GLY A 122 7.64 -8.11 17.41
CA GLY A 122 7.64 -7.52 18.76
C GLY A 122 6.44 -7.87 19.67
N PHE A 123 5.36 -8.46 19.14
CA PHE A 123 4.28 -9.03 19.95
C PHE A 123 4.52 -10.50 20.28
N ALA A 124 4.07 -10.94 21.45
CA ALA A 124 3.93 -12.37 21.74
C ALA A 124 2.83 -12.98 20.85
N HIS A 125 2.94 -14.27 20.55
CA HIS A 125 2.02 -14.98 19.64
C HIS A 125 0.55 -14.83 20.07
N GLU A 126 0.24 -15.14 21.33
CA GLU A 126 -1.12 -15.00 21.90
C GLU A 126 -1.67 -13.58 21.74
N THR A 127 -0.83 -12.56 22.00
CA THR A 127 -1.23 -11.16 21.82
C THR A 127 -1.46 -10.82 20.35
N ALA A 128 -0.68 -11.37 19.42
CA ALA A 128 -0.83 -11.14 18.00
C ALA A 128 -2.14 -11.75 17.47
N GLU A 129 -2.53 -12.93 17.93
CA GLU A 129 -3.82 -13.56 17.60
C GLU A 129 -5.00 -12.71 18.06
N GLU A 130 -5.00 -12.26 19.32
CA GLU A 130 -6.06 -11.40 19.86
C GLU A 130 -6.13 -10.05 19.14
N LEU A 131 -4.99 -9.44 18.83
CA LEU A 131 -4.93 -8.19 18.08
C LEU A 131 -5.42 -8.35 16.64
N ALA A 132 -5.16 -9.49 16.01
CA ALA A 132 -5.65 -9.79 14.68
C ALA A 132 -7.17 -9.94 14.66
N ALA A 133 -7.73 -10.69 15.61
CA ALA A 133 -9.18 -10.82 15.80
C ALA A 133 -9.84 -9.45 16.06
N LEU A 134 -9.28 -8.67 16.99
CA LEU A 134 -9.74 -7.30 17.26
C LEU A 134 -9.71 -6.43 16.00
N SER A 135 -8.64 -6.52 15.20
CA SER A 135 -8.52 -5.72 13.99
C SER A 135 -9.61 -6.03 12.97
N ALA A 136 -9.97 -7.31 12.80
CA ALA A 136 -11.05 -7.71 11.91
C ALA A 136 -12.41 -7.17 12.39
N ASP A 137 -12.67 -7.16 13.69
CA ASP A 137 -13.90 -6.62 14.27
C ASP A 137 -14.00 -5.10 14.11
N VAL A 138 -12.89 -4.38 14.32
CA VAL A 138 -12.82 -2.92 14.10
C VAL A 138 -13.06 -2.58 12.62
N LEU A 139 -12.46 -3.32 11.69
CA LEU A 139 -12.68 -3.09 10.25
C LEU A 139 -14.12 -3.39 9.83
N LYS A 140 -14.77 -4.43 10.38
CA LYS A 140 -16.21 -4.69 10.17
C LYS A 140 -17.09 -3.58 10.75
N LEU A 141 -16.71 -3.02 11.90
CA LEU A 141 -17.40 -1.88 12.49
C LEU A 141 -17.27 -0.65 11.58
N GLN A 142 -16.06 -0.37 11.07
CA GLN A 142 -15.82 0.70 10.11
C GLN A 142 -16.74 0.57 8.88
N ASP A 143 -16.84 -0.62 8.30
CA ASP A 143 -17.68 -0.85 7.10
C ASP A 143 -19.15 -0.56 7.38
N ARG A 144 -19.65 -1.01 8.53
CA ARG A 144 -21.04 -0.78 8.96
C ARG A 144 -21.37 0.71 9.10
N HIS A 145 -20.38 1.54 9.43
CA HIS A 145 -20.54 2.98 9.66
C HIS A 145 -19.89 3.85 8.58
N ALA A 146 -19.40 3.26 7.49
CA ALA A 146 -18.71 3.98 6.42
C ALA A 146 -19.57 5.10 5.83
N GLY A 147 -20.88 4.89 5.67
CA GLY A 147 -21.81 5.92 5.18
C GLY A 147 -21.89 7.14 6.10
N LEU A 148 -21.94 6.94 7.42
CA LEU A 148 -21.94 8.04 8.39
C LEU A 148 -20.62 8.82 8.31
N LEU A 149 -19.49 8.12 8.34
CA LEU A 149 -18.17 8.76 8.36
C LEU A 149 -17.88 9.49 7.06
N LEU A 150 -18.03 8.82 5.92
CA LEU A 150 -17.67 9.39 4.61
C LEU A 150 -18.70 10.38 4.09
N ASN A 151 -19.99 10.03 4.10
CA ASN A 151 -21.00 10.84 3.40
C ASN A 151 -21.56 11.95 4.28
N ASN A 152 -21.73 11.71 5.58
CA ASN A 152 -22.37 12.68 6.47
C ASN A 152 -21.35 13.59 7.15
N LEU A 153 -20.22 13.04 7.59
CA LEU A 153 -19.19 13.78 8.33
C LEU A 153 -17.99 14.18 7.46
N ASN A 154 -17.88 13.65 6.23
CA ASN A 154 -16.73 13.84 5.35
C ASN A 154 -15.40 13.46 6.03
N ILE A 155 -15.44 12.45 6.90
CA ILE A 155 -14.29 11.87 7.59
C ILE A 155 -13.88 10.61 6.83
N GLY A 156 -12.91 10.78 5.93
CA GLY A 156 -12.20 9.69 5.27
C GLY A 156 -11.20 9.00 6.19
N SER A 157 -11.62 8.56 7.39
CA SER A 157 -10.67 7.92 8.30
C SER A 157 -10.22 6.58 7.73
N GLN A 158 -8.93 6.55 7.46
CA GLN A 158 -8.17 5.44 6.86
C GLN A 158 -7.66 4.49 7.93
N ALA A 159 -7.83 4.81 9.21
CA ALA A 159 -7.31 4.06 10.33
C ALA A 159 -8.18 4.23 11.56
N TRP A 160 -8.13 3.25 12.45
CA TRP A 160 -8.72 3.31 13.78
C TRP A 160 -7.62 3.18 14.82
N GLY A 161 -7.75 3.83 15.96
CA GLY A 161 -6.71 3.74 16.97
C GLY A 161 -7.17 4.08 18.38
N VAL A 162 -6.45 3.50 19.33
CA VAL A 162 -6.48 3.89 20.74
C VAL A 162 -5.46 5.00 20.91
N VAL A 163 -5.90 6.12 21.47
CA VAL A 163 -5.08 7.30 21.71
C VAL A 163 -4.93 7.55 23.21
N ASP A 164 -3.82 8.15 23.61
CA ASP A 164 -3.70 8.66 24.98
C ASP A 164 -4.46 9.98 25.18
N ALA A 165 -4.45 10.51 26.41
CA ALA A 165 -5.10 11.76 26.75
C ALA A 165 -4.57 12.98 25.97
N SER A 166 -3.38 12.89 25.37
CA SER A 166 -2.80 13.93 24.51
C SER A 166 -3.13 13.72 23.03
N GLY A 167 -3.87 12.66 22.69
CA GLY A 167 -4.23 12.31 21.31
C GLY A 167 -3.15 11.53 20.56
N ASN A 168 -2.06 11.11 21.20
CA ASN A 168 -1.01 10.33 20.53
C ASN A 168 -1.46 8.88 20.36
N SER A 169 -1.17 8.28 19.19
CA SER A 169 -1.49 6.88 18.91
C SER A 169 -0.72 5.94 19.84
N ARG A 170 -1.46 5.04 20.50
CA ARG A 170 -0.92 3.95 21.32
C ARG A 170 -1.01 2.61 20.60
N LEU A 171 -2.13 2.40 19.92
CA LEU A 171 -2.37 1.27 19.04
C LEU A 171 -3.18 1.80 17.85
N GLY A 172 -2.77 1.47 16.63
CA GLY A 172 -3.55 1.78 15.44
C GLY A 172 -3.73 0.56 14.55
N ILE A 173 -4.80 0.61 13.76
CA ILE A 173 -5.24 -0.40 12.81
C ILE A 173 -5.46 0.32 11.48
N TRP A 174 -4.60 0.03 10.50
CA TRP A 174 -4.63 0.61 9.16
C TRP A 174 -5.09 -0.45 8.15
N PRO A 175 -6.30 -0.33 7.57
CA PRO A 175 -6.68 -1.11 6.41
C PRO A 175 -5.73 -0.89 5.24
N LEU A 176 -5.28 -1.99 4.63
CA LEU A 176 -4.56 -2.01 3.36
C LEU A 176 -5.39 -2.79 2.35
N HIS A 177 -5.81 -2.14 1.27
CA HIS A 177 -6.57 -2.71 0.17
C HIS A 177 -5.61 -3.11 -0.94
N ILE A 178 -5.49 -4.41 -1.20
CA ILE A 178 -4.56 -4.98 -2.19
C ILE A 178 -5.35 -5.94 -3.09
N GLY A 179 -5.65 -5.49 -4.30
CA GLY A 179 -6.53 -6.22 -5.21
C GLY A 179 -7.90 -6.45 -4.59
N LYS A 180 -8.31 -7.73 -4.47
CA LYS A 180 -9.57 -8.13 -3.82
C LYS A 180 -9.42 -8.38 -2.31
N HIS A 181 -8.20 -8.31 -1.80
CA HIS A 181 -7.90 -8.61 -0.40
C HIS A 181 -7.81 -7.33 0.42
N ARG A 182 -8.30 -7.41 1.66
CA ARG A 182 -8.11 -6.37 2.66
C ARG A 182 -7.27 -6.96 3.79
N PHE A 183 -6.24 -6.24 4.16
CA PHE A 183 -5.40 -6.55 5.29
C PHE A 183 -5.54 -5.48 6.36
N ALA A 184 -5.23 -5.83 7.61
CA ALA A 184 -5.08 -4.92 8.72
C ALA A 184 -3.59 -4.85 9.10
N LEU A 185 -2.99 -3.68 8.94
CA LEU A 185 -1.69 -3.41 9.52
C LEU A 185 -1.91 -2.81 10.91
N VAL A 186 -1.54 -3.55 11.94
CA VAL A 186 -1.73 -3.16 13.35
C VAL A 186 -0.37 -2.84 13.95
N MET A 187 -0.23 -1.71 14.63
CA MET A 187 1.03 -1.35 15.29
C MET A 187 0.83 -0.45 16.49
N THR A 188 1.77 -0.49 17.43
CA THR A 188 1.84 0.49 18.51
C THR A 188 2.76 1.64 18.15
N GLY A 189 2.50 2.83 18.67
CA GLY A 189 3.37 4.00 18.42
C GLY A 189 3.09 4.72 17.10
N ILE A 190 4.07 5.46 16.62
CA ILE A 190 4.01 6.32 15.44
C ILE A 190 4.33 5.48 14.18
N PRO A 191 3.44 5.46 13.17
CA PRO A 191 3.71 4.72 11.95
C PRO A 191 4.77 5.39 11.08
N HIS A 192 5.78 4.62 10.66
CA HIS A 192 6.83 5.02 9.71
C HIS A 192 6.42 4.75 8.24
N PHE A 193 5.25 5.22 7.81
CA PHE A 193 4.79 5.05 6.41
C PHE A 193 5.58 5.83 5.38
N ASN A 194 6.45 6.74 5.81
CA ASN A 194 7.43 7.42 4.97
C ASN A 194 8.71 6.60 4.73
N HIS A 195 8.82 5.40 5.31
CA HIS A 195 10.04 4.58 5.25
C HIS A 195 10.02 3.59 4.05
N PRO A 196 11.18 3.26 3.44
CA PRO A 196 11.27 2.27 2.36
C PRO A 196 10.71 0.89 2.71
N ASN A 197 10.75 0.49 3.98
CA ASN A 197 10.20 -0.80 4.43
C ASN A 197 8.68 -0.87 4.30
N PHE A 198 7.97 0.26 4.36
CA PHE A 198 6.52 0.28 4.08
C PHE A 198 6.26 0.00 2.60
N VAL A 199 7.05 0.62 1.71
CA VAL A 199 6.98 0.35 0.27
C VAL A 199 7.28 -1.13 -0.01
N HIS A 200 8.32 -1.67 0.61
CA HIS A 200 8.69 -3.07 0.45
C HIS A 200 7.58 -4.00 0.97
N LEU A 201 7.02 -3.74 2.15
CA LEU A 201 5.94 -4.53 2.73
C LEU A 201 4.76 -4.64 1.76
N VAL A 202 4.27 -3.50 1.28
CA VAL A 202 3.13 -3.46 0.38
C VAL A 202 3.46 -4.10 -0.97
N TRP A 203 4.67 -3.89 -1.49
CA TRP A 203 5.10 -4.49 -2.75
C TRP A 203 5.18 -6.03 -2.66
N THR A 204 5.72 -6.56 -1.56
CA THR A 204 5.79 -7.99 -1.27
C THR A 204 4.38 -8.60 -1.19
N ILE A 205 3.42 -7.94 -0.55
CA ILE A 205 2.05 -8.45 -0.45
C ILE A 205 1.34 -8.32 -1.82
N ALA A 206 1.47 -7.19 -2.51
CA ALA A 206 0.82 -6.95 -3.78
C ALA A 206 1.28 -7.93 -4.87
N THR A 207 2.57 -8.25 -4.96
CA THR A 207 3.08 -9.25 -5.91
C THR A 207 2.55 -10.66 -5.65
N ARG A 208 2.16 -10.99 -4.41
CA ARG A 208 1.60 -12.31 -4.06
C ARG A 208 0.09 -12.38 -4.23
N TYR A 209 -0.65 -11.34 -3.83
CA TYR A 209 -2.11 -11.34 -3.75
C TYR A 209 -2.81 -10.60 -4.90
N ALA A 210 -2.10 -9.73 -5.60
CA ALA A 210 -2.60 -8.98 -6.75
C ALA A 210 -1.52 -8.84 -7.85
N PRO A 211 -0.91 -9.95 -8.31
CA PRO A 211 0.17 -9.89 -9.28
C PRO A 211 -0.29 -9.23 -10.58
N PHE A 212 0.49 -8.26 -11.05
CA PHE A 212 0.28 -7.66 -12.35
C PHE A 212 0.94 -8.54 -13.41
N LYS A 213 0.13 -9.32 -14.11
CA LYS A 213 0.60 -10.15 -15.22
C LYS A 213 0.82 -9.26 -16.43
N THR A 214 2.07 -8.92 -16.68
CA THR A 214 2.44 -8.24 -17.91
C THR A 214 2.43 -9.28 -19.03
N GLN A 215 1.37 -9.33 -19.85
CA GLN A 215 1.44 -10.01 -21.15
C GLN A 215 2.27 -9.13 -22.08
N ILE A 216 3.59 -9.28 -22.06
CA ILE A 216 4.47 -8.76 -23.12
C ILE A 216 5.17 -9.95 -23.76
#